data_AF-A0AAW1IXJ4-F1
#
_entry.id   AF-A0AAW1IXJ4-F1
#
_cell.length_a   1.000
_cell.length_b   1.000
_cell.length_c   1.000
_cell.angle_alpha   90.00
_cell.angle_beta   90.00
_cell.angle_gamma   90.00
#
_symmetry.space_group_name_H-M   'P 1'
#
loop_
_entity.id
_entity.type
_entity.pdbx_description
1 polymer ?
#
loop_
_entity_poly.entity_id
_entity_poly.type
_entity_poly.pdbx_seq_one_letter_code
_entity_poly.pdbx_strand_id
1 'polypeptide(L)' 'MRYKRRRKKRRVWVHEINQQRKEEGEFHVLYEQLRSDENRFYVYFRMDIECFDELLLLIEEDIKKDHSKLNGY' A
#
# COMPACT_ATOMS: atom_id res chain seq x y z
N MET A 1 32.63 -16.12 -22.50
CA MET A 1 31.75 -15.43 -21.53
C MET A 1 30.33 -15.40 -22.08
N ARG A 2 29.34 -15.96 -21.36
CA ARG A 2 27.95 -16.04 -21.81
C ARG A 2 27.19 -14.82 -21.29
N TYR A 3 26.93 -13.83 -22.14
CA TYR A 3 26.16 -12.64 -21.77
C TYR A 3 24.74 -13.06 -21.36
N LYS A 4 24.40 -12.93 -20.07
CA LYS A 4 23.03 -13.12 -19.58
C LYS A 4 22.17 -12.01 -20.20
N ARG A 5 21.34 -12.37 -21.19
CA ARG A 5 20.32 -11.46 -21.74
C ARG A 5 19.45 -11.00 -20.58
N ARG A 6 19.46 -9.69 -20.28
CA ARG A 6 18.53 -9.07 -19.32
C ARG A 6 17.11 -9.40 -19.79
N ARG A 7 16.40 -10.27 -19.06
CA ARG A 7 14.99 -10.57 -19.35
C ARG A 7 14.22 -9.25 -19.19
N LYS A 8 13.58 -8.77 -20.25
CA LYS A 8 12.62 -7.67 -20.14
C LYS A 8 11.61 -8.04 -19.06
N LYS A 9 11.45 -7.18 -18.04
CA LYS A 9 10.36 -7.30 -17.05
C LYS A 9 9.06 -7.39 -17.84
N ARG A 10 8.36 -8.52 -17.75
CA ARG A 10 7.05 -8.69 -18.39
C ARG A 10 6.07 -7.74 -17.72
N ARG A 11 5.17 -7.12 -18.50
CA ARG A 11 4.02 -6.40 -17.93
C ARG A 11 3.13 -7.42 -17.24
N VAL A 12 3.09 -7.38 -15.91
CA VAL A 12 2.18 -8.21 -15.11
C VAL A 12 0.91 -7.42 -14.85
N TRP A 13 -0.25 -8.09 -14.96
CA TRP A 13 -1.56 -7.50 -14.68
C TRP A 13 -1.75 -7.19 -13.21
N VAL A 14 -1.21 -8.04 -12.34
CA VAL A 14 -1.22 -7.88 -10.88
C VAL A 14 0.22 -7.90 -10.41
N HIS A 15 0.65 -6.85 -9.70
CA HIS A 15 2.01 -6.79 -9.16
C HIS A 15 2.18 -7.74 -7.98
N GLU A 16 3.40 -8.25 -7.77
CA GLU A 16 3.73 -9.19 -6.69
C GLU A 16 3.36 -8.64 -5.31
N ILE A 17 3.58 -7.33 -5.09
CA ILE A 17 3.16 -6.61 -3.88
C ILE A 17 1.64 -6.77 -3.59
N ASN A 18 0.81 -6.80 -4.63
CA ASN A 18 -0.64 -6.98 -4.48
C ASN A 18 -1.02 -8.46 -4.28
N GLN A 19 -0.14 -9.41 -4.58
CA GLN A 19 -0.37 -10.84 -4.37
C GLN A 19 -0.21 -11.22 -2.90
N GLN A 20 0.70 -10.54 -2.19
CA GLN A 20 0.95 -10.73 -0.75
C GLN A 20 -0.20 -10.21 0.14
N ARG A 21 -1.13 -9.43 -0.43
CA ARG A 21 -2.28 -8.81 0.25
C ARG A 21 -3.14 -9.81 1.05
N LYS A 22 -3.26 -11.06 0.56
CA LYS A 22 -4.02 -12.12 1.24
C LYS A 22 -3.30 -12.72 2.45
N GLU A 23 -1.97 -12.70 2.46
CA GLU A 23 -1.15 -13.36 3.47
C GLU A 23 -0.70 -12.39 4.57
N GLU A 24 -0.35 -11.16 4.20
CA GLU A 24 0.25 -10.18 5.12
C GLU A 24 -0.73 -9.11 5.62
N GLY A 25 -1.94 -9.09 5.06
CA GLY A 25 -2.95 -8.07 5.34
C GLY A 25 -2.71 -6.77 4.57
N GLU A 26 -3.79 -6.04 4.26
CA GLU A 26 -3.73 -4.89 3.35
C GLU A 26 -3.01 -3.66 3.93
N PHE A 27 -2.94 -3.54 5.26
CA PHE A 27 -2.70 -2.25 5.89
C PHE A 27 -1.34 -2.12 6.58
N HIS A 28 -0.79 -3.18 7.18
CA HIS A 28 0.47 -3.05 7.93
C HIS A 28 1.70 -3.23 7.05
N VAL A 29 1.71 -4.21 6.14
CA VAL A 29 2.90 -4.48 5.33
C VAL A 29 2.82 -3.84 3.95
N LEU A 30 1.67 -3.96 3.29
CA LEU A 30 1.46 -3.43 1.95
C LEU A 30 1.54 -1.89 1.89
N TYR A 31 1.01 -1.19 2.89
CA TYR A 31 1.03 0.27 2.92
C TYR A 31 2.45 0.83 3.00
N GLU A 32 3.27 0.32 3.93
CA GLU A 32 4.67 0.75 4.08
C GLU A 32 5.50 0.47 2.82
N GLN A 33 5.31 -0.72 2.23
CA GLN A 33 5.96 -1.08 0.97
C GLN A 33 5.57 -0.13 -0.17
N LEU A 34 4.28 0.19 -0.31
CA LEU A 34 3.81 1.13 -1.32
C LEU A 34 4.36 2.54 -1.09
N ARG A 35 4.39 3.02 0.16
CA ARG A 35 4.96 4.35 0.48
C ARG A 35 6.44 4.49 0.13
N SER A 36 7.20 3.39 0.20
CA SER A 36 8.62 3.39 -0.16
C SER A 36 8.89 3.49 -1.67
N ASP A 37 7.87 3.26 -2.52
CA ASP A 37 7.94 3.35 -3.99
C ASP A 37 6.79 4.23 -4.51
N GLU A 38 7.07 5.53 -4.67
CA GLU A 38 6.10 6.55 -5.09
C GLU A 38 5.35 6.20 -6.39
N ASN A 39 6.03 5.59 -7.36
CA ASN A 39 5.38 5.15 -8.60
C ASN A 39 4.36 4.04 -8.34
N ARG A 40 4.67 3.12 -7.42
CA ARG A 40 3.74 2.05 -7.02
C ARG A 40 2.60 2.60 -6.20
N PHE A 41 2.89 3.53 -5.29
CA PHE A 41 1.88 4.25 -4.53
C PHE A 41 0.86 4.89 -5.47
N TYR A 42 1.33 5.66 -6.46
CA TYR A 42 0.47 6.32 -7.43
C TYR A 42 -0.35 5.34 -8.27
N VAL A 43 0.26 4.23 -8.75
CA VAL A 43 -0.48 3.22 -9.51
C VAL A 43 -1.58 2.55 -8.67
N TYR A 44 -1.32 2.37 -7.38
CA TYR A 44 -2.23 1.70 -6.45
C TYR A 44 -3.35 2.63 -5.96
N PHE A 45 -3.00 3.75 -5.33
CA PHE A 45 -3.94 4.71 -4.73
C PHE A 45 -4.50 5.71 -5.74
N ARG A 46 -3.91 5.82 -6.94
CA ARG A 46 -4.27 6.81 -7.98
C ARG A 46 -4.12 8.26 -7.53
N MET A 47 -3.23 8.50 -6.57
CA MET A 47 -2.85 9.80 -6.02
C MET A 47 -1.39 9.73 -5.57
N ASP A 48 -0.75 10.89 -5.46
CA ASP A 48 0.56 11.00 -4.82
C ASP A 48 0.45 10.82 -3.29
N ILE A 49 1.61 10.75 -2.63
CA ILE A 49 1.67 10.50 -1.19
C ILE A 49 1.15 11.72 -0.43
N GLU A 50 1.45 12.91 -0.92
CA GLU A 50 1.08 14.19 -0.33
C GLU A 50 -0.44 14.37 -0.31
N CYS A 51 -1.14 14.14 -1.43
CA CYS A 51 -2.60 14.21 -1.49
C CYS A 51 -3.25 13.16 -0.61
N PHE A 52 -2.66 11.96 -0.53
CA PHE A 52 -3.12 10.94 0.41
C PHE A 52 -3.02 11.42 1.86
N ASP A 53 -1.89 12.01 2.25
CA ASP A 53 -1.67 12.52 3.61
C ASP A 53 -2.60 13.68 3.95
N GLU A 54 -2.82 14.61 3.02
CA GLU A 54 -3.79 15.68 3.19
C GLU A 54 -5.21 15.14 3.41
N LEU A 55 -5.64 14.17 2.59
CA LEU A 55 -6.94 13.53 2.75
C LEU A 55 -7.05 12.79 4.07
N LEU A 56 -6.00 12.06 4.47
CA LEU A 56 -5.97 11.34 5.74
C LEU A 56 -6.11 12.32 6.91
N LEU A 57 -5.36 13.43 6.92
CA LEU A 57 -5.44 14.45 7.96
C LEU A 57 -6.85 15.04 8.13
N LEU A 58 -7.62 15.14 7.03
CA LEU A 58 -8.98 15.68 7.08
C LEU A 58 -9.99 14.71 7.69
N ILE A 59 -9.79 13.40 7.52
CA ILE A 59 -10.80 12.39 7.91
C ILE A 59 -10.32 11.50 9.06
N GLU A 60 -9.06 11.60 9.48
CA GLU A 60 -8.47 10.70 10.47
C GLU A 60 -9.31 10.65 11.74
N GLU A 61 -9.72 11.80 12.28
CA GLU A 61 -10.52 11.88 13.50
C GLU A 61 -11.88 11.17 13.37
N ASP A 62 -12.46 11.14 12.17
CA ASP A 62 -13.76 10.50 11.90
C ASP A 62 -13.64 8.98 11.71
N ILE A 63 -12.50 8.51 11.20
CA ILE A 63 -12.28 7.08 10.87
C ILE A 63 -11.45 6.34 11.91
N LYS A 64 -10.83 7.07 12.86
CA LYS A 64 -10.01 6.50 13.91
C LYS A 64 -10.83 5.61 14.80
N LYS A 65 -10.29 4.43 15.10
CA LYS A 65 -10.94 3.47 15.98
C LYS A 65 -11.06 4.06 17.38
N ASP A 66 -12.28 4.32 17.82
CA ASP A 66 -12.55 4.71 19.19
C ASP A 66 -12.43 3.50 20.12
N HIS A 67 -11.47 3.55 21.05
CA HIS A 67 -11.25 2.53 22.07
C HIS A 67 -12.14 2.72 23.30
N SER A 68 -13.05 3.70 23.30
CA SER A 68 -13.89 4.07 24.46
C SER A 68 -14.93 3.02 24.88
N LYS A 69 -15.14 1.94 24.11
CA LYS A 69 -16.10 0.86 24.45
C LYS A 69 -15.44 -0.51 24.58
N LEU A 70 -14.62 -0.66 25.61
CA LEU A 70 -14.33 -1.96 26.25
C LEU A 70 -15.01 -2.00 27.63
N ASN A 71 -16.35 -1.95 27.64
CA ASN A 71 -17.15 -2.28 28.83
C ASN A 71 -18.03 -3.48 28.48
N GLY A 72 -17.41 -4.66 28.47
CA GLY A 72 -18.11 -5.94 28.50
C GLY A 72 -17.74 -6.64 29.80
N TYR A 73 -18.66 -6.61 30.76
CA TYR A 73 -18.72 -7.52 31.90
C TYR A 73 -19.05 -8.93 31.41
#